data_AF-A0A350LVH2-F1
#
_entry.id   AF-A0A350LVH2-F1
#
_cell.length_a   1.000
_cell.length_b   1.000
_cell.length_c   1.000
_cell.angle_alpha   90.00
_cell.angle_beta   90.00
_cell.angle_gamma   90.00
#
_symmetry.space_group_name_H-M   'P 1'
#
loop_
_entity.id
_entity.type
_entity.pdbx_description
1 polymer ?
#
loop_
_entity_poly.entity_id
_entity_poly.type
_entity_poly.pdbx_seq_one_letter_code
_entity_poly.pdbx_strand_id
1 'polypeptide(L)' 'EVPLVLKQGELYVSAAFAGALGAVIARLFTNDPLVVLGICAALTWALRAGSLAFGWRLPVYHARPPRN' A
#
# COMPACT_ATOMS: atom_id res chain seq x y z
N GLU A 1 -8.89 -0.25 -21.00
CA GLU A 1 -7.87 0.31 -20.08
C GLU A 1 -7.76 -0.61 -18.87
N VAL A 2 -6.55 -1.04 -18.53
CA VAL A 2 -6.36 -2.04 -17.47
C VAL A 2 -6.62 -1.36 -16.11
N PRO A 3 -7.45 -1.96 -15.22
CA PRO A 3 -7.72 -1.43 -13.89
C PRO A 3 -6.41 -1.08 -13.17
N LEU A 4 -6.35 0.08 -12.51
CA LEU A 4 -5.13 0.58 -11.88
C LEU A 4 -4.54 -0.43 -10.87
N VAL A 5 -5.39 -1.23 -10.22
CA VAL A 5 -4.99 -2.29 -9.27
C VAL A 5 -4.21 -3.44 -9.93
N LEU A 6 -4.38 -3.64 -11.23
CA LEU A 6 -3.74 -4.69 -12.03
C LEU A 6 -2.50 -4.16 -12.78
N LYS A 7 -2.21 -2.86 -12.71
CA LYS A 7 -0.93 -2.33 -13.20
C LYS A 7 0.18 -2.74 -12.25
N GLN A 8 0.94 -3.75 -12.67
CA GLN A 8 2.14 -4.22 -11.99
C GLN A 8 3.14 -3.07 -11.79
N GLY A 9 3.52 -2.85 -10.52
CA GLY A 9 4.57 -1.91 -10.13
C GLY A 9 4.12 -0.70 -9.30
N GLU A 10 2.83 -0.42 -9.17
CA GLU A 10 2.36 0.68 -8.29
C GLU A 10 2.14 0.23 -6.84
N LEU A 11 2.57 1.07 -5.89
CA LEU A 11 2.39 0.87 -4.45
C LEU A 11 0.95 1.20 -3.99
N TYR A 12 -0.05 0.62 -4.64
CA TYR A 12 -1.47 0.90 -4.34
C TYR A 12 -2.01 -0.04 -3.26
N VAL A 13 -1.97 -1.35 -3.52
CA VAL A 13 -2.48 -2.37 -2.59
C VAL A 13 -1.65 -2.43 -1.31
N SER A 14 -0.32 -2.30 -1.42
CA SER A 14 0.58 -2.30 -0.28
C SER A 14 0.34 -1.11 0.66
N ALA A 15 0.01 0.07 0.13
CA ALA A 15 -0.30 1.24 0.95
C ALA A 15 -1.64 1.11 1.69
N ALA A 16 -2.66 0.54 1.04
CA ALA A 16 -3.94 0.23 1.70
C ALA A 16 -3.77 -0.84 2.79
N PHE A 17 -2.99 -1.89 2.52
CA PHE A 17 -2.70 -2.94 3.48
C PHE A 17 -1.95 -2.42 4.70
N ALA A 18 -0.92 -1.59 4.51
CA ALA A 18 -0.17 -1.00 5.61
C ALA A 18 -1.03 -0.07 6.49
N GLY A 19 -1.95 0.71 5.89
CA GLY A 19 -2.91 1.51 6.64
C GLY A 19 -3.86 0.67 7.48
N ALA A 20 -4.45 -0.37 6.89
CA ALA A 20 -5.32 -1.30 7.61
C ALA A 20 -4.58 -2.02 8.75
N LEU A 21 -3.34 -2.45 8.52
CA LEU A 21 -2.49 -3.05 9.55
C LEU A 21 -2.24 -2.08 10.72
N GLY A 22 -1.91 -0.82 10.41
CA GLY A 22 -1.75 0.22 11.42
C GLY A 22 -3.02 0.49 12.22
N ALA A 23 -4.19 0.45 11.57
CA ALA A 23 -5.48 0.59 12.23
C ALA A 23 -5.75 -0.56 13.21
N VAL A 24 -5.49 -1.81 12.80
CA VAL A 24 -5.65 -3.00 13.65
C VAL A 24 -4.71 -2.92 14.86
N ILE A 25 -3.46 -2.53 14.66
CA ILE A 25 -2.49 -2.35 15.75
C ILE A 25 -2.94 -1.22 16.68
N ALA A 26 -3.36 -0.08 16.14
CA ALA A 26 -3.85 1.05 16.93
C ALA A 26 -5.04 0.66 17.81
N ARG A 27 -5.93 -0.20 17.30
CA ARG A 27 -7.09 -0.71 18.03
C ARG A 27 -6.71 -1.52 19.28
N LEU A 28 -5.50 -2.08 19.34
CA LEU A 28 -4.99 -2.77 20.52
C LEU A 28 -4.63 -1.81 21.67
N PHE A 29 -4.37 -0.54 21.37
CA PHE A 29 -3.95 0.48 22.35
C PHE A 29 -5.05 1.49 22.67
N THR A 30 -5.93 1.79 21.72
CA THR A 30 -7.02 2.75 21.91
C THR A 30 -8.32 2.30 21.26
N ASN A 31 -9.43 2.64 21.92
CA ASN A 31 -10.76 2.45 21.36
C ASN A 31 -11.31 3.69 20.65
N ASP A 32 -10.55 4.79 20.62
CA ASP A 32 -10.96 6.02 19.96
C ASP A 32 -10.96 5.85 18.42
N PRO A 33 -12.13 5.94 17.76
CA PRO A 33 -12.24 5.76 16.32
C PRO A 33 -11.49 6.83 15.52
N LEU A 34 -11.39 8.08 16.01
CA LEU A 34 -10.64 9.14 15.33
C LEU A 34 -9.15 8.81 15.25
N VAL A 35 -8.59 8.28 16.34
CA VAL A 35 -7.17 7.90 16.38
C VAL A 35 -6.91 6.70 15.47
N VAL A 36 -7.75 5.66 15.55
CA VAL A 36 -7.60 4.43 14.74
C VAL A 36 -7.71 4.73 13.24
N LEU A 37 -8.75 5.46 12.82
CA LEU A 37 -8.96 5.82 11.42
C LEU A 37 -7.93 6.87 10.95
N GLY A 38 -7.52 7.78 11.84
CA GLY A 38 -6.47 8.76 11.56
C GLY A 38 -5.13 8.09 11.24
N ILE A 39 -4.73 7.07 12.01
CA ILE A 39 -3.52 6.27 11.75
C ILE A 39 -3.63 5.55 10.41
N CYS A 40 -4.78 4.92 10.13
CA CYS A 40 -5.03 4.26 8.84
C CYS A 40 -4.83 5.22 7.66
N ALA A 41 -5.52 6.37 7.71
CA ALA A 41 -5.48 7.38 6.66
C ALA A 41 -4.07 7.96 6.49
N ALA A 42 -3.39 8.28 7.60
CA ALA A 42 -2.04 8.82 7.57
C ALA A 42 -1.04 7.85 6.93
N LEU A 43 -1.08 6.57 7.30
CA LEU A 43 -0.17 5.55 6.74
C LEU A 43 -0.44 5.31 5.25
N THR A 44 -1.70 5.14 4.86
CA THR A 44 -2.04 4.94 3.44
C THR A 44 -1.67 6.16 2.60
N TRP A 45 -1.94 7.37 3.09
CA TRP A 45 -1.58 8.59 2.39
C TRP A 45 -0.07 8.77 2.30
N ALA A 46 0.67 8.61 3.41
CA ALA A 46 2.12 8.78 3.43
C ALA A 46 2.84 7.80 2.49
N LEU A 47 2.42 6.53 2.47
CA LEU A 47 3.00 5.53 1.57
C LEU A 47 2.64 5.77 0.12
N ARG A 48 1.40 6.19 -0.18
CA ARG A 48 1.00 6.49 -1.55
C ARG A 48 1.68 7.76 -2.06
N ALA A 49 1.64 8.84 -1.28
CA ALA A 49 2.29 10.11 -1.61
C ALA A 49 3.81 9.93 -1.71
N GLY A 50 4.42 9.21 -0.77
CA GLY A 50 5.83 8.85 -0.80
C GLY A 50 6.20 8.02 -2.03
N SER A 51 5.39 7.03 -2.38
CA SER A 51 5.66 6.23 -3.59
C SER A 51 5.65 7.05 -4.87
N LEU A 52 4.78 8.07 -4.95
CA LEU A 52 4.71 8.97 -6.09
C LEU A 52 5.87 9.97 -6.10
N ALA A 53 6.20 10.56 -4.94
CA ALA A 53 7.27 11.54 -4.80
C ALA A 53 8.67 10.94 -5.02
N PHE A 54 8.91 9.73 -4.50
CA PHE A 54 10.21 9.04 -4.61
C PHE A 54 10.26 8.02 -5.76
N GLY A 55 9.19 7.87 -6.54
CA GLY A 55 9.13 6.95 -7.68
C GLY A 55 9.24 5.47 -7.30
N TRP A 56 8.82 5.09 -6.09
CA TRP A 56 8.91 3.71 -5.63
C TRP A 56 8.01 2.81 -6.48
N ARG A 57 8.63 1.84 -7.15
CA ARG A 57 7.95 0.83 -7.95
C ARG A 57 8.35 -0.55 -7.47
N LEU A 58 7.39 -1.44 -7.28
CA LEU A 58 7.71 -2.82 -6.97
C LEU A 58 8.37 -3.49 -8.19
N PRO A 59 9.44 -4.29 -8.00
CA PRO A 59 10.02 -5.05 -9.08
C PRO A 59 8.99 -6.04 -9.63
N VAL A 60 8.75 -5.96 -10.93
CA VAL A 60 7.80 -6.83 -11.62
C VAL A 60 8.54 -8.07 -12.08
N TYR A 61 8.02 -9.24 -11.72
CA TYR A 61 8.55 -10.49 -12.26
C TYR A 61 8.23 -10.58 -13.76
N HIS A 62 9.28 -10.61 -14.59
CA HIS A 62 9.16 -10.83 -16.01
C HIS A 62 9.36 -12.32 -16.30
N ALA A 63 8.30 -13.03 -16.65
CA ALA A 63 8.41 -14.41 -17.09
C ALA A 63 9.35 -14.46 -18.31
N ARG A 64 10.38 -15.31 -18.23
CA ARG A 64 11.23 -15.63 -19.39
C ARG A 64 10.78 -16.98 -19.92
N PRO A 65 10.49 -17.10 -21.23
CA PRO A 65 10.11 -18.38 -21.80
C PRO A 65 11.26 -19.39 -21.61
N PRO A 66 10.95 -20.66 -21.34
CA PRO A 66 11.97 -21.70 -21.20
C PRO A 66 12.79 -21.79 -22.49
N ARG A 67 14.11 -21.78 -22.35
CA ARG A 67 15.02 -22.04 -23.47
C ARG A 67 15.33 -23.54 -23.43
N ASN A 68 14.98 -24.25 -24.51
CA ASN A 68 15.35 -25.65 -24.72
C ASN A 68 16.86 -25.85 -24.58
#